data_AF-A0AA39N6E3-F1
#
_entry.id   AF-A0AA39N6E3-F1
#
_cell.length_a   1.000
_cell.length_b   1.000
_cell.length_c   1.000
_cell.angle_alpha   90.00
_cell.angle_beta   90.00
_cell.angle_gamma   90.00
#
_symmetry.space_group_name_H-M   'P 1'
#
loop_
_entity.id
_entity.type
_entity.pdbx_description
1 polymer ?
#
loop_
_entity_poly.entity_id
_entity_poly.type
_entity_poly.pdbx_seq_one_letter_code
_entity_poly.pdbx_strand_id
1 'polypeptide(L)'
;MPAEPLNDQQTEYLESQLTLWRRLGMDRPPKRQSLIVSIRVSELGREVSSQEVGRWFSNRVKDDRGQPRQTKKTPEQLAVLEASFEMDCTPSVQEQIWLIQETGLTRRQIVSWFDYQRKKLEDEPGVYVERYYPTDEEVKDMAARANQAAAQWREYRKAGGKGAE
;
A
#
# COMPACT_ATOMS: atom_id res chain seq x y z
N MET A 1 23.34 4.54 -0.61
CA MET A 1 23.73 3.18 -1.04
C MET A 1 22.46 2.33 -1.11
N PRO A 2 22.01 1.88 -2.29
CA PRO A 2 20.94 0.88 -2.33
C PRO A 2 21.42 -0.39 -1.60
N ALA A 3 20.54 -1.02 -0.82
CA ALA A 3 20.88 -2.26 -0.13
C ALA A 3 21.34 -3.31 -1.15
N GLU A 4 22.45 -4.00 -0.85
CA GLU A 4 22.97 -5.05 -1.73
C GLU A 4 21.88 -6.13 -1.96
N PRO A 5 21.72 -6.62 -3.21
CA PRO A 5 20.77 -7.68 -3.49
C PRO A 5 21.13 -8.96 -2.71
N LEU A 6 20.13 -9.81 -2.46
CA LEU A 6 20.39 -11.13 -1.88
C LEU A 6 21.25 -11.94 -2.85
N ASN A 7 22.24 -12.66 -2.32
CA ASN A 7 23.06 -13.55 -3.15
C ASN A 7 22.28 -14.82 -3.53
N ASP A 8 22.89 -15.65 -4.38
CA ASP A 8 22.26 -16.87 -4.90
C ASP A 8 21.92 -17.88 -3.78
N GLN A 9 22.82 -18.07 -2.81
CA GLN A 9 22.60 -19.00 -1.68
C GLN A 9 21.43 -18.55 -0.80
N GLN A 10 21.33 -17.25 -0.53
CA GLN A 10 20.22 -16.66 0.23
C GLN A 10 18.90 -16.83 -0.52
N THR A 11 18.91 -16.60 -1.83
CA THR A 11 17.72 -16.75 -2.68
C THR A 11 17.27 -18.21 -2.76
N GLU A 12 18.19 -19.14 -2.98
CA GLU A 12 17.93 -20.57 -3.03
C GLU A 12 17.35 -21.09 -1.70
N TYR A 13 17.93 -20.65 -0.58
CA TYR A 13 17.39 -21.00 0.74
C TYR A 13 15.95 -20.50 0.91
N LEU A 14 15.64 -19.25 0.54
CA LEU A 14 14.28 -18.71 0.64
C LEU A 14 13.30 -19.45 -0.29
N GLU A 15 13.70 -19.80 -1.51
CA GLU A 15 12.89 -20.62 -2.43
C GLU A 15 12.63 -22.02 -1.85
N SER A 16 13.62 -22.64 -1.21
CA SER A 16 13.45 -23.95 -0.56
C SER A 16 12.44 -23.89 0.58
N GLN A 17 12.49 -22.82 1.39
CA GLN A 17 11.52 -22.58 2.46
C GLN A 17 10.13 -22.39 1.88
N LEU A 18 9.97 -21.54 0.86
CA LEU A 18 8.67 -21.31 0.22
C LEU A 18 8.08 -22.61 -0.34
N THR A 19 8.91 -23.42 -1.00
CA THR A 19 8.53 -24.73 -1.54
C THR A 19 8.07 -25.68 -0.44
N LEU A 20 8.77 -25.73 0.70
CA LEU A 20 8.37 -26.54 1.85
C LEU A 20 6.97 -26.16 2.35
N TRP A 21 6.70 -24.86 2.52
CA TRP A 21 5.40 -24.39 3.00
C TRP A 21 4.27 -24.65 1.99
N ARG A 22 4.55 -24.55 0.69
CA ARG A 22 3.60 -24.92 -0.38
C ARG A 22 3.22 -26.39 -0.33
N ARG A 23 4.18 -27.28 -0.08
CA ARG A 23 3.91 -28.72 0.11
C ARG A 23 3.03 -29.01 1.33
N LEU A 24 3.10 -28.15 2.34
CA LEU A 24 2.24 -28.20 3.53
C LEU A 24 0.87 -27.53 3.31
N GLY A 25 0.53 -27.15 2.08
CA GLY A 25 -0.75 -26.52 1.73
C GLY A 25 -0.84 -25.03 2.03
N MET A 26 0.28 -24.35 2.29
CA MET A 26 0.32 -22.91 2.52
C MET A 26 1.00 -22.17 1.38
N ASP A 27 0.34 -21.12 0.87
CA ASP A 27 0.90 -20.25 -0.18
C ASP A 27 2.23 -19.61 0.20
N ARG A 28 2.43 -19.35 1.51
CA ARG A 28 3.65 -18.76 2.08
C ARG A 28 3.82 -19.13 3.56
N PRO A 29 5.03 -18.98 4.12
CA PRO A 29 5.28 -19.24 5.53
C PRO A 29 4.43 -18.35 6.47
N PRO A 30 4.03 -18.86 7.65
CA PRO A 30 3.46 -18.06 8.73
C PRO A 30 4.38 -16.90 9.15
N LYS A 31 3.81 -15.76 9.60
CA LYS A 31 4.59 -14.56 9.97
C LYS A 31 5.73 -14.84 10.96
N ARG A 32 5.49 -15.71 11.96
CA ARG A 32 6.49 -16.09 12.96
C ARG A 32 7.71 -16.79 12.36
N GLN A 33 7.55 -17.46 11.21
CA GLN A 33 8.64 -18.16 10.54
C GLN A 33 9.62 -17.20 9.88
N SER A 34 9.20 -15.99 9.52
CA SER A 34 10.12 -15.00 8.94
C SER A 34 11.29 -14.66 9.86
N LEU A 35 11.11 -14.74 11.19
CA LEU A 35 12.19 -14.52 12.17
C LEU A 35 13.20 -15.68 12.18
N ILE A 36 12.72 -16.92 12.12
CA ILE A 36 13.59 -18.10 12.10
C ILE A 36 14.36 -18.13 10.77
N VAL A 37 13.65 -17.90 9.67
CA VAL A 37 14.23 -17.83 8.33
C VAL A 37 15.24 -16.69 8.22
N SER A 38 15.00 -15.52 8.85
CA SER A 38 15.95 -14.40 8.83
C SER A 38 17.29 -14.72 9.49
N ILE A 39 17.27 -15.49 10.59
CA ILE A 39 18.51 -15.91 11.26
C ILE A 39 19.35 -16.75 10.28
N ARG A 40 18.75 -17.81 9.73
CA ARG A 40 19.47 -18.75 8.87
C ARG A 40 19.90 -18.15 7.53
N VAL A 41 19.07 -17.32 6.91
CA VAL A 41 19.44 -16.68 5.62
C VAL A 41 20.56 -15.65 5.79
N SER A 42 20.67 -15.03 6.97
CA SER A 42 21.76 -14.09 7.28
C SER A 42 23.10 -14.80 7.42
N GLU A 43 23.14 -16.08 7.77
CA GLU A 43 24.38 -16.88 7.80
C GLU A 43 24.94 -17.16 6.39
N LEU A 44 24.12 -17.02 5.35
CA LEU A 44 24.47 -17.31 3.96
C LEU A 44 24.94 -16.06 3.19
N GLY A 45 25.06 -14.90 3.84
CA GLY A 45 25.43 -13.66 3.17
C GLY A 45 25.27 -12.42 4.06
N ARG A 46 24.72 -11.34 3.49
CA ARG A 46 24.42 -10.14 4.27
C ARG A 46 23.32 -10.40 5.29
N GLU A 47 23.27 -9.60 6.35
CA GLU A 47 22.14 -9.61 7.27
C GLU A 47 20.83 -9.30 6.53
N VAL A 48 19.81 -10.10 6.80
CA VAL A 48 18.46 -9.96 6.25
C VAL A 48 17.47 -9.92 7.40
N SER A 49 16.73 -8.84 7.53
CA SER A 49 15.71 -8.71 8.59
C SER A 49 14.51 -9.64 8.37
N SER A 50 13.81 -9.97 9.45
CA SER A 50 12.55 -10.72 9.38
C SER A 50 11.47 -10.02 8.54
N GLN A 51 11.51 -8.69 8.47
CA GLN A 51 10.66 -7.89 7.59
C GLN A 51 11.02 -8.07 6.11
N GLU A 52 12.30 -8.03 5.76
CA GLU A 52 12.77 -8.31 4.40
C GLU A 52 12.38 -9.71 3.95
N VAL A 53 12.57 -10.73 4.80
CA VAL A 53 12.15 -12.11 4.54
C VAL A 53 10.64 -12.19 4.30
N GLY A 54 9.83 -11.57 5.18
CA GLY A 54 8.38 -11.53 5.01
C GLY A 54 7.95 -10.83 3.72
N ARG A 55 8.63 -9.74 3.34
CA ARG A 55 8.41 -9.03 2.06
C ARG A 55 8.82 -9.87 0.87
N TRP A 56 9.93 -10.60 0.95
CA TRP A 56 10.41 -11.50 -0.09
C TRP A 56 9.35 -12.56 -0.42
N PHE A 57 8.84 -13.29 0.59
CA PHE A 57 7.78 -14.28 0.39
C PHE A 57 6.50 -13.65 -0.17
N SER A 58 6.12 -12.46 0.32
CA SER A 58 4.93 -11.75 -0.16
C SER A 58 5.05 -11.33 -1.62
N ASN A 59 6.22 -10.83 -2.02
CA ASN A 59 6.49 -10.43 -3.39
C ASN A 59 6.49 -11.67 -4.30
N ARG A 60 7.08 -12.78 -3.86
CA ARG A 60 7.12 -14.01 -4.64
C ARG A 60 5.73 -14.57 -4.94
N VAL A 61 4.83 -14.56 -3.96
CA VAL A 61 3.42 -14.94 -4.18
C VAL A 61 2.71 -14.01 -5.14
N LYS A 62 3.02 -12.70 -5.13
CA LYS A 62 2.44 -11.74 -6.09
C LYS A 62 2.94 -11.99 -7.50
N ASP A 63 4.23 -12.28 -7.67
CA ASP A 63 4.81 -12.58 -8.98
C ASP A 63 4.16 -13.81 -9.60
N ASP A 64 3.99 -14.88 -8.82
CA ASP A 64 3.34 -16.12 -9.28
C ASP A 64 1.88 -15.89 -9.68
N ARG A 65 1.23 -14.85 -9.13
CA ARG A 65 -0.14 -14.43 -9.47
C ARG A 65 -0.17 -13.36 -10.58
N GLY A 66 0.98 -12.95 -11.12
CA GLY A 66 1.09 -11.85 -12.09
C GLY A 66 0.65 -10.49 -11.52
N GLN A 67 0.64 -10.33 -10.20
CA GLN A 67 0.21 -9.10 -9.53
C GLN A 67 1.38 -8.11 -9.42
N PRO A 68 1.16 -6.81 -9.70
CA PRO A 68 2.21 -5.81 -9.58
C PRO A 68 2.72 -5.69 -8.14
N ARG A 69 4.06 -5.66 -7.99
CA ARG A 69 4.70 -5.36 -6.71
C ARG A 69 4.45 -3.90 -6.34
N GLN A 70 4.36 -3.61 -5.04
CA GLN A 70 4.33 -2.22 -4.59
C GLN A 70 5.68 -1.57 -4.88
N THR A 71 5.69 -0.63 -5.81
CA THR A 71 6.83 0.24 -6.10
C THR A 71 6.85 1.39 -5.08
N LYS A 72 8.06 1.89 -4.78
CA LYS A 72 8.19 3.18 -4.10
C LYS A 72 7.69 4.25 -5.06
N LYS A 73 6.90 5.20 -4.56
CA LYS A 73 6.46 6.38 -5.33
C LYS A 73 7.71 7.23 -5.68
N THR A 74 7.77 7.77 -6.88
CA THR A 74 8.88 8.64 -7.31
C THR A 74 8.78 10.01 -6.62
N PRO A 75 9.86 10.80 -6.53
CA PRO A 75 9.81 12.15 -5.98
C PRO A 75 8.79 13.05 -6.70
N GLU A 76 8.66 12.91 -8.01
CA GLU A 76 7.71 13.68 -8.83
C GLU A 76 6.26 13.31 -8.48
N GLN A 77 5.97 12.01 -8.33
CA GLN A 77 4.65 11.55 -7.89
C GLN A 77 4.31 12.04 -6.48
N LEU A 78 5.31 12.11 -5.59
CA LEU A 78 5.13 12.62 -4.23
C LEU A 78 4.85 14.12 -4.23
N ALA A 79 5.58 14.92 -5.02
CA ALA A 79 5.37 16.36 -5.11
C ALA A 79 3.95 16.72 -5.54
N VAL A 80 3.37 16.00 -6.51
CA VAL A 80 1.98 16.19 -6.94
C VAL A 80 0.99 15.86 -5.83
N LEU A 81 1.20 14.75 -5.11
CA LEU A 81 0.34 14.34 -4.00
C LEU A 81 0.42 15.33 -2.82
N GLU A 82 1.61 15.83 -2.51
CA GLU A 82 1.86 16.81 -1.44
C GLU A 82 1.17 18.14 -1.73
N ALA A 83 1.31 18.66 -2.96
CA ALA A 83 0.62 19.89 -3.37
C ALA A 83 -0.92 19.77 -3.25
N SER A 84 -1.49 18.63 -3.64
CA SER A 84 -2.94 18.38 -3.50
C SER A 84 -3.35 18.27 -2.02
N PHE A 85 -2.53 17.60 -1.18
CA PHE A 85 -2.79 17.45 0.25
C PHE A 85 -2.76 18.77 1.02
N GLU A 86 -1.87 19.70 0.65
CA GLU A 86 -1.81 21.04 1.24
C GLU A 86 -3.08 21.85 0.99
N MET A 87 -3.74 21.64 -0.15
CA MET A 87 -5.01 22.27 -0.47
C MET A 87 -6.19 21.61 0.25
N ASP A 88 -6.24 20.27 0.25
CA ASP A 88 -7.29 19.48 0.91
C ASP A 88 -6.76 18.08 1.29
N CYS A 89 -6.82 17.74 2.57
CA CYS A 89 -6.39 16.43 3.08
C CYS A 89 -7.42 15.30 2.81
N THR A 90 -8.58 15.64 2.24
CA THR A 90 -9.69 14.77 1.89
C THR A 90 -10.12 14.94 0.42
N PRO A 91 -9.28 14.52 -0.55
CA PRO A 91 -9.46 14.86 -1.96
C PRO A 91 -10.77 14.32 -2.52
N SER A 92 -11.47 15.18 -3.28
CA SER A 92 -12.69 14.81 -4.00
C SER A 92 -12.45 13.69 -5.02
N VAL A 93 -13.51 13.06 -5.55
CA VAL A 93 -13.35 12.05 -6.60
C VAL A 93 -12.74 12.63 -7.87
N GLN A 94 -13.08 13.86 -8.23
CA GLN A 94 -12.49 14.54 -9.38
C GLN A 94 -11.00 14.76 -9.18
N GLU A 95 -10.60 15.19 -7.99
CA GLU A 95 -9.20 15.36 -7.62
C GLU A 95 -8.46 14.01 -7.64
N GLN A 96 -9.05 12.95 -7.08
CA GLN A 96 -8.49 11.60 -7.16
C GLN A 96 -8.32 11.14 -8.62
N ILE A 97 -9.28 11.42 -9.51
CA ILE A 97 -9.17 11.09 -10.94
C ILE A 97 -8.03 11.87 -11.60
N TRP A 98 -7.89 13.17 -11.30
CA TRP A 98 -6.79 13.98 -11.80
C TRP A 98 -5.43 13.44 -11.31
N LEU A 99 -5.32 13.13 -10.01
CA LEU A 99 -4.14 12.52 -9.42
C LEU A 99 -3.78 11.17 -10.07
N ILE A 100 -4.76 10.34 -10.41
CA ILE A 100 -4.52 9.07 -11.14
C ILE A 100 -3.89 9.36 -12.50
N GLN A 101 -4.42 10.34 -13.23
CA GLN A 101 -3.94 10.70 -14.57
C GLN A 101 -2.54 11.29 -14.52
N GLU A 102 -2.28 12.17 -13.56
CA GLU A 102 -1.01 12.90 -13.44
C GLU A 102 0.12 12.01 -12.90
N THR A 103 -0.18 11.18 -11.88
CA THR A 103 0.84 10.37 -11.21
C THR A 103 0.97 8.96 -11.79
N GLY A 104 -0.03 8.49 -12.53
CA GLY A 104 -0.14 7.08 -12.96
C GLY A 104 -0.37 6.10 -11.80
N LEU A 105 -0.63 6.59 -10.59
CA LEU A 105 -0.92 5.76 -9.43
C LEU A 105 -2.39 5.31 -9.46
N THR A 106 -2.64 4.13 -8.88
CA THR A 106 -4.01 3.64 -8.69
C THR A 106 -4.73 4.46 -7.61
N ARG A 107 -6.06 4.50 -7.70
CA ARG A 107 -6.95 5.10 -6.70
C ARG A 107 -6.60 4.59 -5.31
N ARG A 108 -6.41 3.28 -5.15
CA ARG A 108 -6.01 2.68 -3.88
C ARG A 108 -4.69 3.24 -3.36
N GLN A 109 -3.67 3.41 -4.21
CA GLN A 109 -2.37 3.95 -3.81
C GLN A 109 -2.43 5.42 -3.40
N ILE A 110 -3.32 6.20 -4.01
CA ILE A 110 -3.59 7.60 -3.68
C ILE A 110 -4.30 7.67 -2.33
N VAL A 111 -5.45 7.01 -2.18
CA VAL A 111 -6.22 6.99 -0.91
C VAL A 111 -5.35 6.54 0.26
N SER A 112 -4.59 5.44 0.10
CA SER A 112 -3.69 4.96 1.15
C SER A 112 -2.57 5.94 1.51
N TRP A 113 -2.13 6.78 0.56
CA TRP A 113 -1.14 7.82 0.84
C TRP A 113 -1.75 8.98 1.65
N PHE A 114 -2.95 9.44 1.27
CA PHE A 114 -3.68 10.48 2.01
C PHE A 114 -4.01 10.02 3.44
N ASP A 115 -4.48 8.78 3.60
CA ASP A 115 -4.76 8.19 4.92
C ASP A 115 -3.51 8.15 5.81
N TYR A 116 -2.37 7.78 5.23
CA TYR A 116 -1.09 7.78 5.94
C TYR A 116 -0.66 9.19 6.38
N GLN A 117 -0.80 10.20 5.50
CA GLN A 117 -0.46 11.58 5.85
C GLN A 117 -1.38 12.14 6.94
N ARG A 118 -2.70 11.90 6.87
CA ARG A 118 -3.63 12.33 7.93
C ARG A 118 -3.29 11.68 9.27
N LYS A 119 -3.06 10.36 9.28
CA LYS A 119 -2.66 9.67 10.50
C LYS A 119 -1.35 10.21 11.08
N LYS A 120 -0.37 10.54 10.22
CA LYS A 120 0.88 11.17 10.65
C LYS A 120 0.64 12.52 11.34
N LEU A 121 -0.37 13.29 10.93
CA LEU A 121 -0.77 14.53 11.60
C LEU A 121 -1.51 14.27 12.92
N GLU A 122 -2.29 13.19 13.02
CA GLU A 122 -2.98 12.81 14.27
C GLU A 122 -2.00 12.29 15.35
N ASP A 123 -0.92 11.61 14.93
CA ASP A 123 0.11 11.09 15.83
C ASP A 123 1.02 12.21 16.40
N GLU A 124 0.84 13.48 16.03
CA GLU A 124 1.51 14.64 16.66
C GLU A 124 1.00 14.85 18.11
N PRO A 125 1.88 14.79 19.12
CA PRO A 125 1.48 14.87 20.52
C PRO A 125 0.91 16.25 20.88
N GLY A 126 -0.37 16.30 21.25
CA GLY A 126 -1.01 17.50 21.80
C GLY A 126 -2.35 17.90 21.17
N VAL A 127 -2.80 17.22 20.12
CA VAL A 127 -4.09 17.50 19.48
C VAL A 127 -5.20 16.68 20.16
N TYR A 128 -5.96 17.30 21.06
CA TYR A 128 -7.24 16.76 21.51
C TYR A 128 -8.25 16.88 20.37
N VAL A 129 -8.56 15.78 19.70
CA VAL A 129 -9.69 15.71 18.77
C VAL A 129 -10.95 15.46 19.59
N GLU A 130 -11.71 16.52 19.89
CA GLU A 130 -13.05 16.43 20.45
C GLU A 130 -13.86 15.44 19.58
N ARG A 131 -14.45 14.41 20.20
CA ARG A 131 -15.19 13.37 19.46
C ARG A 131 -16.46 13.99 18.86
N TYR A 132 -16.36 14.45 17.61
CA TYR A 132 -17.47 14.98 16.85
C TYR A 132 -18.50 13.88 16.58
N TYR A 133 -19.71 14.08 17.08
CA TYR A 133 -20.88 13.25 16.77
C TYR A 133 -21.72 14.01 15.74
N PRO A 134 -21.71 13.59 14.47
CA PRO A 134 -22.49 14.25 13.43
C PRO A 134 -23.99 14.08 13.70
N THR A 135 -24.76 15.11 13.37
CA THR A 135 -26.23 15.09 13.40
C THR A 135 -26.80 14.17 12.31
N ASP A 136 -28.07 13.76 12.44
CA ASP A 136 -28.74 12.93 11.43
C ASP A 136 -28.77 13.59 10.03
N GLU A 137 -28.85 14.92 9.98
CA GLU A 137 -28.78 15.71 8.74
C GLU A 137 -27.38 15.60 8.12
N GLU A 138 -26.32 15.80 8.92
CA GLU A 138 -24.93 15.68 8.47
C GLU A 138 -24.58 14.24 8.06
N VAL A 139 -25.15 13.22 8.73
CA VAL A 139 -25.03 11.82 8.33
C VAL A 139 -25.69 11.57 6.97
N LYS A 140 -26.89 12.12 6.72
CA LYS A 140 -27.54 12.03 5.41
C LYS A 140 -26.75 12.73 4.32
N ASP A 141 -26.18 13.90 4.61
CA ASP A 141 -25.32 14.64 3.70
C ASP A 141 -24.04 13.86 3.37
N MET A 142 -23.41 13.24 4.38
CA MET A 142 -22.28 12.34 4.17
C MET A 142 -22.66 11.15 3.26
N ALA A 143 -23.84 10.54 3.49
CA ALA A 143 -24.33 9.45 2.66
C ALA A 143 -24.64 9.91 1.22
N ALA A 144 -25.21 11.10 1.04
CA ALA A 144 -25.47 11.70 -0.27
C ALA A 144 -24.15 11.96 -1.01
N ARG A 145 -23.14 12.54 -0.34
CA ARG A 145 -21.79 12.74 -0.89
C ARG A 145 -21.14 11.40 -1.26
N ALA A 146 -21.28 10.36 -0.45
CA ALA A 146 -20.78 9.03 -0.77
C ALA A 146 -21.47 8.40 -2.00
N ASN A 147 -22.79 8.58 -2.13
CA ASN A 147 -23.54 8.12 -3.31
C ASN A 147 -23.13 8.87 -4.59
N GLN A 148 -22.92 10.18 -4.50
CA GLN A 148 -22.40 11.00 -5.60
C GLN A 148 -20.99 10.56 -6.01
N ALA A 149 -20.10 10.36 -5.03
CA ALA A 149 -18.76 9.83 -5.27
C ALA A 149 -18.80 8.47 -5.98
N ALA A 150 -19.70 7.56 -5.56
CA ALA A 150 -19.88 6.27 -6.20
C ALA A 150 -20.41 6.39 -7.65
N ALA A 151 -21.26 7.37 -7.94
CA ALA A 151 -21.71 7.66 -9.30
C ALA A 151 -20.54 8.14 -10.18
N GLN A 152 -19.74 9.10 -9.70
CA GLN A 152 -18.59 9.63 -10.43
C GLN A 152 -17.57 8.53 -10.79
N TRP A 153 -17.28 7.61 -9.88
CA TRP A 153 -16.40 6.46 -10.19
C TRP A 153 -17.00 5.48 -11.20
N ARG A 154 -18.33 5.29 -11.21
CA ARG A 154 -19.00 4.47 -12.22
C ARG A 154 -18.90 5.11 -13.60
N GLU A 155 -19.09 6.43 -13.68
CA GLU A 155 -18.94 7.18 -14.93
C GLU A 155 -17.51 7.15 -15.45
N TYR A 156 -16.52 7.38 -14.58
CA TYR A 156 -15.10 7.29 -14.96
C TYR A 156 -14.73 5.90 -15.51
N ARG A 157 -15.20 4.83 -14.86
CA ARG A 157 -15.01 3.45 -15.34
C ARG A 157 -15.71 3.20 -16.68
N LYS A 158 -16.95 3.69 -16.83
CA LYS A 158 -17.70 3.59 -18.10
C LYS A 158 -16.99 4.32 -19.24
N ALA A 159 -16.29 5.42 -18.94
CA ALA A 159 -15.47 6.17 -19.89
C ALA A 159 -14.10 5.52 -20.19
N GLY A 160 -13.80 4.35 -19.64
CA GLY A 160 -12.53 3.64 -19.86
C GLY A 160 -11.37 4.14 -18.98
N GLY A 161 -11.66 4.87 -17.90
CA GLY A 161 -10.67 5.33 -16.94
C GLY A 161 -9.88 4.19 -16.31
N LYS A 162 -8.54 4.27 -16.40
CA LYS A 162 -7.60 3.30 -15.81
C LYS A 162 -7.23 3.71 -14.39
N GLY A 163 -6.75 2.78 -13.57
CA GLY A 163 -6.31 3.09 -12.20
C GLY A 163 -7.45 3.34 -11.22
N ALA A 164 -8.70 3.05 -11.58
CA ALA A 164 -9.87 3.24 -10.73
C ALA A 164 -10.05 2.16 -9.64
N GLU A 165 -9.22 1.12 -9.68
CA GLU A 165 -9.21 -0.03 -8.77
C GLU A 165 -8.70 0.23 -7.34
#